data_AF-A0A915YK67-F1
#
_entry.id   AF-A0A915YK67-F1
#
_cell.length_a   1.000
_cell.length_b   1.000
_cell.length_c   1.000
_cell.angle_alpha   90.00
_cell.angle_beta   90.00
_cell.angle_gamma   90.00
#
_symmetry.space_group_name_H-M   'P 1'
#
loop_
_entity.id
_entity.type
_entity.pdbx_description
1 polymer ?
#
loop_
_entity_poly.entity_id
_entity_poly.type
_entity_poly.pdbx_seq_one_letter_code
_entity_poly.pdbx_strand_id
1 'polypeptide(L)'
;MKQAPKKTYQIDLVIQSLGYLPMIICYLLYFVENGFFILALLFQFLLGLAQLMSGAFHSVQYANVQHKRYFMAAIAYLLSLFVFFPSLEMLIEGGVDFLFLPLLIIIPALIATWYYRLTWLLYQKAPTLPSSNNNERSIFQEDILDDMM
;
A
#
# COMPACT_ATOMS: atom_id res chain seq x y z
N MET A 1 18.91 -9.83 -0.14
CA MET A 1 17.82 -9.09 0.55
C MET A 1 16.85 -10.11 1.12
N LYS A 2 16.42 -9.96 2.38
CA LYS A 2 15.39 -10.83 2.95
C LYS A 2 14.05 -10.49 2.29
N GLN A 3 13.43 -11.44 1.59
CA GLN A 3 12.09 -11.24 1.02
C GLN A 3 11.04 -11.49 2.11
N ALA A 4 9.95 -10.72 2.09
CA ALA A 4 8.84 -10.96 3.00
C ALA A 4 8.14 -12.28 2.63
N PRO A 5 7.66 -13.06 3.62
CA PRO A 5 6.92 -14.28 3.34
C PRO A 5 5.55 -13.94 2.74
N LYS A 6 5.01 -14.87 1.96
CA LYS A 6 3.71 -14.70 1.30
C LYS A 6 2.57 -14.31 2.26
N LYS A 7 2.60 -14.80 3.50
CA LYS A 7 1.64 -14.47 4.56
C LYS A 7 1.63 -12.97 4.91
N THR A 8 2.78 -12.30 4.90
CA THR A 8 2.86 -10.86 5.18
C THR A 8 2.12 -10.07 4.10
N TYR A 9 2.41 -10.33 2.82
CA TYR A 9 1.70 -9.67 1.72
C TYR A 9 0.21 -10.01 1.69
N GLN A 10 -0.18 -11.21 2.10
CA GLN A 10 -1.59 -11.58 2.21
C GLN A 10 -2.32 -10.73 3.26
N ILE A 11 -1.71 -10.54 4.44
CA ILE A 11 -2.27 -9.68 5.50
C ILE A 11 -2.37 -8.24 5.00
N ASP A 12 -1.32 -7.73 4.35
CA ASP A 12 -1.32 -6.39 3.76
C ASP A 12 -2.48 -6.21 2.76
N LEU A 13 -2.68 -7.19 1.87
CA LEU A 13 -3.76 -7.15 0.89
C LEU A 13 -5.13 -7.19 1.54
N VAL A 14 -5.33 -8.00 2.58
CA VAL A 14 -6.62 -8.05 3.31
C VAL A 14 -6.90 -6.71 3.96
N ILE A 15 -5.95 -6.16 4.72
CA ILE A 15 -6.11 -4.87 5.40
C ILE A 15 -6.35 -3.75 4.39
N GLN A 16 -5.60 -3.71 3.30
CA GLN A 16 -5.78 -2.72 2.25
C GLN A 16 -7.14 -2.87 1.54
N SER A 17 -7.61 -4.09 1.31
CA SER A 17 -8.91 -4.32 0.64
C SER A 17 -10.08 -3.79 1.46
N LEU A 18 -9.99 -3.85 2.80
CA LEU A 18 -11.00 -3.30 3.71
C LEU A 18 -11.16 -1.78 3.58
N GLY A 19 -10.10 -1.06 3.17
CA GLY A 19 -10.18 0.38 2.87
C GLY A 19 -10.43 0.68 1.39
N TYR A 20 -9.73 -0.03 0.51
CA TYR A 20 -9.72 0.25 -0.94
C TYR A 20 -11.07 -0.02 -1.61
N LEU A 21 -11.72 -1.15 -1.34
CA LEU A 21 -13.01 -1.45 -1.96
C LEU A 21 -14.10 -0.46 -1.52
N PRO A 22 -14.31 -0.20 -0.22
CA PRO A 22 -15.27 0.80 0.22
C PRO A 22 -14.96 2.21 -0.32
N MET A 23 -13.67 2.60 -0.38
CA MET A 23 -13.26 3.88 -0.96
C MET A 23 -13.71 4.01 -2.42
N ILE A 24 -13.40 3.02 -3.27
CA ILE A 24 -13.79 3.05 -4.69
C ILE A 24 -15.30 3.05 -4.84
N ILE A 25 -16.03 2.23 -4.07
CA ILE A 25 -17.50 2.21 -4.11
C ILE A 25 -18.06 3.57 -3.72
N CYS A 26 -17.57 4.20 -2.65
CA CYS A 26 -18.02 5.52 -2.23
C CYS A 26 -17.71 6.61 -3.26
N TYR A 27 -16.55 6.55 -3.94
CA TYR A 27 -16.25 7.47 -5.05
C TYR A 27 -17.16 7.28 -6.26
N LEU A 28 -17.58 6.05 -6.56
CA LEU A 28 -18.56 5.80 -7.61
C LEU A 28 -19.95 6.32 -7.21
N LEU A 29 -20.36 6.10 -5.96
CA LEU A 29 -21.64 6.58 -5.42
C LEU A 29 -21.68 8.09 -5.20
N TYR A 30 -20.53 8.75 -5.04
CA TYR A 30 -20.43 10.21 -4.95
C TYR A 30 -21.05 10.91 -6.17
N PHE A 31 -20.93 10.32 -7.37
CA PHE A 31 -21.57 10.86 -8.57
C PHE A 31 -23.11 10.80 -8.53
N VAL A 32 -23.68 10.02 -7.61
CA VAL A 32 -25.13 9.92 -7.38
C VAL A 32 -25.54 10.79 -6.19
N GLU A 33 -24.78 10.75 -5.09
CA GLU A 33 -25.08 11.48 -3.88
C GLU A 33 -23.80 12.01 -3.20
N ASN A 34 -23.73 13.33 -3.02
CA ASN A 34 -22.57 14.01 -2.47
C ASN A 34 -22.18 13.54 -1.05
N GLY A 35 -23.10 12.96 -0.28
CA GLY A 35 -22.84 12.42 1.06
C GLY A 35 -21.77 11.34 1.10
N PHE A 36 -21.58 10.59 0.01
CA PHE A 36 -20.54 9.56 -0.07
C PHE A 36 -19.13 10.12 -0.20
N PHE A 37 -18.96 11.41 -0.51
CA PHE A 37 -17.65 12.04 -0.66
C PHE A 37 -16.82 11.99 0.64
N ILE A 38 -17.42 12.40 1.76
CA ILE A 38 -16.75 12.42 3.07
C ILE A 38 -16.38 11.00 3.49
N LEU A 39 -17.26 10.04 3.22
CA LEU A 39 -17.03 8.63 3.53
C LEU A 39 -15.89 8.05 2.68
N ALA A 40 -15.84 8.40 1.38
CA ALA A 40 -14.75 8.02 0.48
C ALA A 40 -13.41 8.58 0.96
N LEU A 41 -13.37 9.87 1.37
CA LEU A 41 -12.18 10.51 1.93
C LEU A 41 -11.71 9.83 3.22
N LEU A 42 -12.64 9.43 4.09
CA LEU A 42 -12.31 8.71 5.32
C LEU A 42 -11.65 7.36 5.01
N PHE A 43 -12.24 6.57 4.11
CA PHE A 43 -11.65 5.31 3.68
C PHE A 43 -10.30 5.49 2.98
N GLN A 44 -10.16 6.53 2.16
CA GLN A 44 -8.90 6.90 1.53
C GLN A 44 -7.82 7.23 2.56
N PHE A 45 -8.17 7.98 3.61
CA PHE A 45 -7.25 8.32 4.68
C PHE A 45 -6.79 7.07 5.45
N LEU A 46 -7.75 6.21 5.87
CA LEU A 46 -7.44 4.97 6.58
C LEU A 46 -6.60 4.02 5.73
N LEU A 47 -6.92 3.90 4.44
CA LEU A 47 -6.12 3.14 3.48
C LEU A 47 -4.70 3.70 3.37
N GLY A 48 -4.58 5.03 3.25
CA GLY A 48 -3.29 5.71 3.19
C GLY A 48 -2.42 5.40 4.42
N LEU A 49 -2.99 5.44 5.62
CA LEU A 49 -2.29 5.06 6.85
C LEU A 49 -1.82 3.60 6.82
N ALA A 50 -2.71 2.67 6.44
CA ALA A 50 -2.36 1.26 6.34
C ALA A 50 -1.22 1.01 5.33
N GLN A 51 -1.26 1.69 4.17
CA GLN A 51 -0.24 1.58 3.13
C GLN A 51 1.08 2.22 3.54
N LEU A 52 1.05 3.35 4.26
CA LEU A 52 2.27 3.96 4.82
C LEU A 52 2.92 3.06 5.87
N MET A 53 2.14 2.50 6.79
CA MET A 53 2.64 1.55 7.80
C MET A 53 3.23 0.29 7.15
N SER A 54 2.51 -0.28 6.19
CA SER A 54 2.98 -1.44 5.40
C SER A 54 4.27 -1.10 4.65
N GLY A 55 4.33 0.06 3.98
CA GLY A 55 5.49 0.51 3.23
C GLY A 55 6.71 0.73 4.12
N ALA A 56 6.52 1.35 5.29
CA ALA A 56 7.56 1.53 6.29
C ALA A 56 8.07 0.18 6.82
N PHE A 57 7.16 -0.73 7.17
CA PHE A 57 7.51 -2.07 7.63
C PHE A 57 8.33 -2.84 6.59
N HIS A 58 7.89 -2.85 5.32
CA HIS A 58 8.62 -3.52 4.24
C HIS A 58 9.95 -2.87 3.88
N SER A 59 10.03 -1.54 3.99
CA SER A 59 11.27 -0.81 3.75
C SER A 59 12.30 -1.07 4.85
N VAL A 60 11.90 -1.15 6.12
CA VAL A 60 12.82 -1.35 7.26
C VAL A 60 13.19 -2.83 7.40
N GLN A 61 12.21 -3.73 7.41
CA GLN A 61 12.43 -5.15 7.73
C GLN A 61 13.03 -5.94 6.56
N TYR A 62 12.66 -5.61 5.33
CA TYR A 62 13.01 -6.37 4.12
C TYR A 62 13.87 -5.58 3.13
N ALA A 63 14.23 -4.34 3.47
CA ALA A 63 15.00 -3.42 2.62
C ALA A 63 14.39 -3.23 1.21
N ASN A 64 13.09 -3.46 1.01
CA ASN A 64 12.50 -3.55 -0.31
C ASN A 64 12.50 -2.18 -1.03
N VAL A 65 13.32 -2.07 -2.09
CA VAL A 65 13.51 -0.83 -2.87
C VAL A 65 12.21 -0.32 -3.47
N GLN A 66 11.30 -1.21 -3.92
CA GLN A 66 10.04 -0.80 -4.53
C GLN A 66 9.10 -0.15 -3.51
N HIS A 67 9.00 -0.74 -2.32
CA HIS A 67 8.24 -0.16 -1.20
C HIS A 67 8.83 1.16 -0.72
N LYS A 68 10.16 1.27 -0.68
CA LYS A 68 10.85 2.53 -0.35
C LYS A 68 10.56 3.64 -1.36
N ARG A 69 10.57 3.35 -2.66
CA ARG A 69 10.23 4.33 -3.71
C ARG A 69 8.78 4.80 -3.58
N TYR A 70 7.86 3.87 -3.32
CA TYR A 70 6.47 4.21 -3.06
C TYR A 70 6.33 5.11 -1.83
N PHE A 71 6.95 4.73 -0.71
CA PHE A 71 6.90 5.48 0.54
C PHE A 71 7.41 6.91 0.37
N MET A 72 8.52 7.08 -0.35
CA MET A 72 9.05 8.41 -0.69
C MET A 72 8.10 9.22 -1.58
N ALA A 73 7.46 8.59 -2.57
CA ALA A 73 6.48 9.27 -3.42
C ALA A 73 5.23 9.69 -2.63
N ALA A 74 4.74 8.84 -1.73
CA ALA A 74 3.60 9.15 -0.87
C ALA A 74 3.91 10.29 0.11
N ILE A 75 5.11 10.31 0.71
CA ILE A 75 5.55 11.42 1.56
C ILE A 75 5.72 12.70 0.74
N ALA A 76 6.38 12.64 -0.41
CA ALA A 76 6.55 13.80 -1.28
C ALA A 76 5.20 14.38 -1.71
N TYR A 77 4.22 13.52 -1.98
CA TYR A 77 2.86 13.91 -2.28
C TYR A 77 2.18 14.62 -1.11
N LEU A 78 2.25 14.05 0.10
CA LEU A 78 1.70 14.69 1.31
C LEU A 78 2.37 16.05 1.56
N LEU A 79 3.69 16.14 1.43
CA LEU A 79 4.41 17.41 1.55
C LEU A 79 3.96 18.41 0.49
N SER A 80 3.70 17.96 -0.74
CA SER A 80 3.18 18.84 -1.80
C SER A 80 1.81 19.41 -1.46
N LEU A 81 0.95 18.60 -0.84
CA LEU A 81 -0.37 19.03 -0.36
C LEU A 81 -0.30 20.08 0.75
N PHE A 82 0.67 20.00 1.67
CA PHE A 82 0.75 20.96 2.79
C PHE A 82 1.59 22.21 2.46
N VAL A 83 2.64 22.08 1.65
CA VAL A 83 3.58 23.16 1.39
C VAL A 83 3.21 23.95 0.13
N PHE A 84 2.82 23.25 -0.94
CA PHE A 84 2.64 23.89 -2.24
C PHE A 84 1.19 24.27 -2.51
N PHE A 85 0.22 23.47 -2.03
CA PHE A 85 -1.19 23.73 -2.28
C PHE A 85 -1.68 25.08 -1.74
N PRO A 86 -1.36 25.52 -0.50
CA PRO A 86 -1.79 26.84 -0.02
C PRO A 86 -1.21 28.00 -0.82
N SER A 87 0.00 27.84 -1.37
CA SER A 87 0.63 28.83 -2.24
C SER A 87 0.04 28.84 -3.65
N LEU A 88 -0.43 27.68 -4.13
CA LEU A 88 -1.07 27.52 -5.43
C LEU A 88 -2.49 28.11 -5.44
N GLU A 89 -3.19 27.98 -4.32
CA GLU A 89 -4.50 28.59 -4.07
C GLU A 89 -4.44 30.14 -4.15
N MET A 90 -3.38 30.75 -3.62
CA MET A 90 -3.16 32.20 -3.72
C MET A 90 -2.85 32.70 -5.15
N LEU A 91 -2.40 31.82 -6.04
CA LEU A 91 -1.94 32.17 -7.40
C LEU A 91 -3.04 32.04 -8.46
N ILE A 92 -4.13 31.35 -8.16
CA ILE A 92 -5.20 31.05 -9.13
C ILE A 92 -6.51 31.63 -8.60
N GLU A 93 -6.79 32.90 -8.92
CA GLU A 93 -8.09 33.52 -8.68
C GLU A 93 -9.18 32.74 -9.44
N GLY A 94 -9.99 31.96 -8.71
CA GLY A 94 -11.21 31.32 -9.23
C GLY A 94 -11.09 29.91 -9.80
N GLY A 95 -9.91 29.26 -9.73
CA GLY A 95 -9.70 27.89 -10.26
C GLY A 95 -9.60 26.79 -9.20
N VAL A 96 -9.79 27.13 -7.93
CA VAL A 96 -9.52 26.25 -6.76
C VAL A 96 -10.38 24.98 -6.79
N ASP A 97 -11.64 25.09 -7.24
CA ASP A 97 -12.57 23.96 -7.28
C ASP A 97 -12.17 22.89 -8.31
N PHE A 98 -11.58 23.30 -9.44
CA PHE A 98 -11.16 22.36 -10.49
C PHE A 98 -9.89 21.58 -10.10
N LEU A 99 -9.02 22.18 -9.28
CA LEU A 99 -7.80 21.52 -8.79
C LEU A 99 -8.08 20.57 -7.63
N PHE A 100 -9.21 20.73 -6.94
CA PHE A 100 -9.60 19.91 -5.80
C PHE A 100 -9.81 18.44 -6.17
N LEU A 101 -10.49 18.18 -7.30
CA LEU A 101 -10.78 16.83 -7.77
C LEU A 101 -9.50 16.01 -8.08
N PRO A 102 -8.53 16.50 -8.88
CA PRO A 102 -7.31 15.76 -9.11
C PRO A 102 -6.44 15.60 -7.85
N LEU A 103 -6.37 16.59 -6.96
CA LEU A 103 -5.57 16.54 -5.74
C LEU A 103 -6.17 15.73 -4.60
N LEU A 104 -7.49 15.59 -4.50
CA LEU A 104 -8.06 14.88 -3.34
C LEU A 104 -8.67 13.54 -3.70
N ILE A 105 -8.95 13.32 -4.99
CA ILE A 105 -9.57 12.08 -5.45
C ILE A 105 -8.61 11.34 -6.38
N ILE A 106 -8.25 11.93 -7.52
CA ILE A 106 -7.59 11.18 -8.60
C ILE A 106 -6.18 10.75 -8.18
N ILE A 107 -5.32 11.69 -7.78
CA ILE A 107 -3.93 11.37 -7.44
C ILE A 107 -3.84 10.40 -6.26
N PRO A 108 -4.53 10.63 -5.12
CA PRO A 108 -4.51 9.68 -4.00
C PRO A 108 -5.04 8.30 -4.38
N ALA A 109 -6.12 8.21 -5.17
CA ALA A 109 -6.67 6.94 -5.63
C ALA A 109 -5.69 6.20 -6.56
N LEU A 110 -4.97 6.91 -7.44
CA LEU A 110 -3.95 6.33 -8.31
C LEU A 110 -2.76 5.81 -7.50
N ILE A 111 -2.27 6.58 -6.52
CA ILE A 111 -1.21 6.18 -5.60
C ILE A 111 -1.63 4.92 -4.84
N ALA A 112 -2.83 4.92 -4.25
CA ALA A 112 -3.35 3.79 -3.51
C ALA A 112 -3.53 2.53 -4.38
N THR A 113 -4.03 2.70 -5.61
CA THR A 113 -4.20 1.62 -6.59
C THR A 113 -2.85 1.03 -7.01
N TRP A 114 -1.85 1.89 -7.25
CA TRP A 114 -0.49 1.43 -7.55
C TRP A 114 0.04 0.57 -6.41
N TYR A 115 -0.04 1.03 -5.16
CA TYR A 115 0.45 0.25 -4.03
C TYR A 115 -0.25 -1.09 -3.85
N TYR A 116 -1.57 -1.10 -4.02
CA TYR A 116 -2.35 -2.34 -3.97
C TYR A 116 -1.85 -3.33 -5.03
N ARG A 117 -1.69 -2.85 -6.28
CA ARG A 117 -1.13 -3.66 -7.38
C ARG A 117 0.29 -4.12 -7.09
N LEU A 118 1.13 -3.28 -6.52
CA LEU A 118 2.51 -3.61 -6.14
C LEU A 118 2.52 -4.75 -5.11
N THR A 119 1.71 -4.61 -4.05
CA THR A 119 1.55 -5.60 -2.99
C THR A 119 1.07 -6.94 -3.57
N TRP A 120 0.12 -6.90 -4.52
CA TRP A 120 -0.39 -8.08 -5.22
C TRP A 120 0.68 -8.79 -6.07
N LEU A 121 1.45 -8.04 -6.87
CA LEU A 121 2.53 -8.60 -7.68
C LEU A 121 3.64 -9.22 -6.82
N LEU A 122 3.92 -8.64 -5.65
CA LEU A 122 4.90 -9.17 -4.71
C LEU A 122 4.36 -10.39 -3.97
N TYR A 123 3.07 -10.41 -3.62
CA TYR A 123 2.38 -11.60 -3.09
C TYR A 123 2.49 -12.80 -4.04
N GLN A 124 2.32 -12.59 -5.35
CA GLN A 124 2.44 -13.66 -6.35
C GLN A 124 3.85 -14.23 -6.45
N LYS A 125 4.87 -13.39 -6.22
CA LYS A 125 6.29 -13.76 -6.32
C LYS A 125 6.91 -14.21 -5.00
N ALA A 126 6.20 -14.04 -3.87
CA ALA A 126 6.74 -14.32 -2.55
C ALA A 126 6.80 -15.83 -2.25
N PRO A 127 7.86 -16.29 -1.56
CA PRO A 127 7.97 -17.68 -1.16
C PRO A 127 6.89 -18.04 -0.11
N THR A 128 6.34 -19.25 -0.23
CA THR A 128 5.29 -19.79 0.66
C THR A 128 5.82 -20.14 2.05
N LEU A 129 7.11 -20.44 2.17
CA LEU A 129 7.79 -20.67 3.44
C LEU A 129 8.75 -19.52 3.72
N PRO A 130 8.96 -19.13 4.99
CA PRO A 130 10.14 -18.34 5.31
C PRO A 130 11.34 -19.14 4.82
N SER A 131 12.22 -18.51 4.08
CA SER A 131 13.54 -19.04 3.71
C SER A 131 14.31 -19.29 5.01
N SER A 132 14.00 -20.40 5.69
CA SER A 132 14.87 -20.96 6.70
C SER A 132 16.14 -21.38 5.97
N ASN A 133 17.28 -21.01 6.53
CA ASN A 133 18.61 -21.40 6.08
C ASN A 133 18.59 -22.81 5.48
N ASN A 134 19.11 -22.95 4.26
CA ASN A 134 19.26 -24.22 3.53
C ASN A 134 20.22 -25.23 4.20
N ASN A 135 20.55 -25.08 5.49
CA ASN A 135 21.51 -25.93 6.19
C ASN A 135 20.91 -26.80 7.32
N GLU A 136 19.66 -26.58 7.74
CA GLU A 136 19.08 -27.38 8.85
C GLU A 136 18.09 -28.46 8.39
N ARG A 137 17.64 -28.44 7.13
CA ARG A 137 16.70 -29.44 6.63
C ARG A 137 17.34 -30.71 6.08
N SER A 138 18.61 -30.71 5.66
CA SER A 138 19.25 -31.96 5.21
C SER A 138 19.70 -32.84 6.38
N ILE A 139 20.14 -32.24 7.50
CA ILE A 139 20.63 -33.01 8.66
C ILE A 139 19.47 -33.75 9.35
N PHE A 140 18.28 -33.15 9.42
CA PHE A 140 17.14 -33.78 10.12
C PHE A 140 16.37 -34.80 9.26
N GLN A 141 16.61 -34.86 7.95
CA GLN A 141 15.92 -35.81 7.06
C GLN A 141 16.75 -37.07 6.75
N GLU A 142 18.07 -37.05 6.90
CA GLU A 142 18.89 -38.26 6.78
C GLU A 142 18.78 -39.14 8.05
N ASP A 143 18.81 -38.55 9.26
CA ASP A 143 18.83 -39.35 10.50
C ASP A 143 17.52 -40.11 10.83
N ILE A 144 16.36 -39.71 10.28
CA ILE A 144 15.08 -40.40 10.57
C ILE A 144 14.86 -41.62 9.67
N LEU A 145 15.51 -41.67 8.51
CA LEU A 145 15.35 -42.76 7.55
C LEU A 145 16.29 -43.95 7.85
N ASP A 146 17.44 -43.70 8.48
CA ASP A 146 18.41 -44.76 8.82
C ASP A 146 18.09 -45.48 10.14
N ASP A 147 17.33 -44.88 11.06
CA ASP A 147 16.91 -45.51 12.32
C ASP A 147 15.65 -46.40 12.19
N MET A 148 15.07 -46.51 10.98
CA MET A 148 13.86 -47.32 10.71
C MET A 148 14.12 -48.60 9.89
N MET A 149 15.38 -48.99 9.67
CA MET A 149 15.76 -50.30 9.08
C MET A 149 16.40 -51.25 10.07
#